data_AF-A0A8S3J7Y2-F1
#
_entry.id   AF-A0A8S3J7Y2-F1
#
_cell.length_a   1.000
_cell.length_b   1.000
_cell.length_c   1.000
_cell.angle_alpha   90.00
_cell.angle_beta   90.00
_cell.angle_gamma   90.00
#
_symmetry.space_group_name_H-M   'P 1'
#
loop_
_entity.id
_entity.type
_entity.pdbx_description
1 polymer ?
#
loop_
_entity_poly.entity_id
_entity_poly.type
_entity_poly.pdbx_seq_one_letter_code
_entity_poly.pdbx_strand_id
1 'polypeptide(L)'
;MGALCRELGNPNNKGESKDTCSHSIFDVDRKNETKEKLRKTLDEAKVEARILFVCMDSNLFRDFLLMASDLNMINGEYVFVYLDIFRLMRKDMNLISWYKKGVSEAENDKARRAFETVLILAVKRPDTERYQEFSHQVNALRNRTNTSGTSMAEL
;
A
#
# COMPACT_ATOMS: atom_id res chain seq x y z
N MET A 1 12.30 -10.79 -8.48
CA MET A 1 12.39 -10.71 -9.96
C MET A 1 12.20 -9.25 -10.35
N GLY A 2 13.28 -8.47 -10.34
CA GLY A 2 13.23 -7.03 -10.66
C GLY A 2 13.25 -6.83 -12.17
N ALA A 3 12.25 -6.14 -12.71
CA ALA A 3 12.24 -5.73 -14.11
C ALA A 3 13.19 -4.56 -14.30
N LEU A 4 14.26 -4.83 -15.06
CA LEU A 4 15.29 -3.90 -15.48
C LEU A 4 14.74 -3.07 -16.66
N CYS A 5 14.31 -1.82 -16.42
CA CYS A 5 14.08 -0.88 -17.52
C CYS A 5 15.44 -0.40 -18.05
N ARG A 6 15.99 -1.10 -19.05
CA ARG A 6 17.09 -0.57 -19.87
C ARG A 6 16.50 0.27 -20.99
N GLU A 7 16.75 1.56 -20.97
CA GLU A 7 16.53 2.44 -22.12
C GLU A 7 17.48 2.04 -23.26
N LEU A 8 16.92 1.68 -24.42
CA LEU A 8 17.67 1.56 -25.67
C LEU A 8 17.81 2.97 -26.28
N GLY A 9 18.85 3.69 -25.87
CA GLY A 9 19.20 4.99 -26.46
C GLY A 9 19.82 4.83 -27.86
N ASN A 10 19.20 5.48 -28.86
CA ASN A 10 19.71 5.61 -30.23
C ASN A 10 20.97 6.53 -30.25
N PRO A 11 22.11 6.12 -30.83
CA PRO A 11 23.38 6.84 -30.71
C PRO A 11 23.50 8.18 -31.46
N ASN A 12 22.43 8.69 -32.11
CA ASN A 12 22.56 9.84 -33.01
C ASN A 12 21.74 11.11 -32.68
N ASN A 13 21.09 11.22 -31.52
CA ASN A 13 20.36 12.45 -31.17
C ASN A 13 21.19 13.36 -30.23
N LYS A 14 21.89 14.34 -30.82
CA LYS A 14 22.50 15.47 -30.10
C LYS A 14 21.42 16.51 -29.83
N GLY A 15 20.95 16.61 -28.60
CA GLY A 15 20.21 17.78 -28.11
C GLY A 15 18.81 17.56 -27.54
N GLU A 16 18.58 16.49 -26.76
CA GLU A 16 17.37 16.37 -25.94
C GLU A 16 17.73 16.49 -24.46
N SER A 17 17.05 17.40 -23.75
CA SER A 17 17.08 17.50 -22.29
C SER A 17 16.80 16.13 -21.70
N LYS A 18 17.70 15.62 -20.86
CA LYS A 18 17.49 14.38 -20.12
C LYS A 18 16.53 14.68 -18.97
N ASP A 19 15.26 14.90 -19.30
CA ASP A 19 14.19 14.99 -18.33
C ASP A 19 13.78 13.56 -17.93
N THR A 20 14.73 12.80 -17.39
CA THR A 20 14.45 11.46 -16.85
C THR A 20 13.84 11.64 -15.46
N CYS A 21 12.56 11.31 -15.31
CA CYS A 21 11.93 11.20 -14.00
C CYS A 21 12.64 10.10 -13.19
N SER A 22 13.42 10.49 -12.18
CA SER A 22 14.09 9.54 -11.28
C SER A 22 13.07 8.97 -10.30
N HIS A 23 12.92 7.65 -10.29
CA HIS A 23 12.07 6.94 -9.33
C HIS A 23 12.87 5.88 -8.56
N SER A 24 12.78 5.91 -7.23
CA SER A 24 13.41 4.93 -6.34
C SER A 24 12.38 3.89 -5.89
N ILE A 25 12.79 2.63 -5.82
CA ILE A 25 11.96 1.53 -5.32
C ILE A 25 12.53 1.09 -3.97
N PHE A 26 11.68 1.14 -2.95
CA PHE A 26 12.01 0.67 -1.61
C PHE A 26 11.21 -0.60 -1.33
N ASP A 27 11.91 -1.71 -1.09
CA ASP A 27 11.27 -2.99 -0.76
C ASP A 27 11.44 -3.27 0.74
N VAL A 28 10.32 -3.57 1.40
CA VAL A 28 10.25 -3.89 2.83
C VAL A 28 9.65 -5.29 2.94
N ASP A 29 10.51 -6.28 3.20
CA ASP A 29 10.11 -7.70 3.25
C ASP A 29 9.39 -8.06 4.55
N ARG A 30 8.13 -8.51 4.40
CA ARG A 30 7.21 -8.97 5.45
C ARG A 30 7.80 -9.92 6.49
N LYS A 31 8.69 -10.83 6.09
CA LYS A 31 9.16 -11.90 7.00
C LYS A 31 10.21 -11.42 8.00
N ASN A 32 10.78 -10.23 7.81
CA ASN A 32 11.94 -9.76 8.57
C ASN A 32 11.80 -8.26 8.93
N GLU A 33 10.55 -7.78 9.08
CA GLU A 33 10.14 -6.40 9.35
C GLU A 33 10.47 -5.98 10.79
N THR A 34 11.70 -5.54 11.00
CA THR A 34 12.05 -4.80 12.21
C THR A 34 11.74 -3.32 11.98
N LYS A 35 11.20 -2.62 12.99
CA LYS A 35 10.96 -1.16 12.95
C LYS A 35 12.19 -0.38 12.44
N GLU A 36 13.39 -0.85 12.75
CA GLU A 36 14.66 -0.27 12.30
C GLU A 36 14.83 -0.24 10.78
N LYS A 37 14.46 -1.32 10.07
CA LYS A 37 14.55 -1.34 8.60
C LYS A 37 13.58 -0.34 7.99
N LEU A 38 12.36 -0.29 8.51
CA LEU A 38 11.33 0.62 8.02
C LEU A 38 11.72 2.09 8.26
N ARG A 39 12.32 2.37 9.42
CA ARG A 39 12.91 3.68 9.72
C ARG A 39 14.02 4.04 8.74
N LYS A 40 14.98 3.13 8.50
CA LYS A 40 16.07 3.35 7.54
C LYS A 40 15.55 3.66 6.13
N THR A 41 14.57 2.89 5.67
CA THR A 41 13.91 3.13 4.38
C THR A 41 13.25 4.51 4.32
N LEU A 42 12.58 4.94 5.39
CA LEU A 42 12.01 6.28 5.46
C LEU A 42 13.09 7.37 5.47
N ASP A 43 14.21 7.18 6.15
CA ASP A 43 15.33 8.12 6.16
C ASP A 43 15.95 8.26 4.75
N GLU A 44 16.10 7.17 4.01
CA GLU A 44 16.54 7.20 2.60
C GLU A 44 15.51 7.94 1.73
N ALA A 45 14.24 7.54 1.81
CA ALA A 45 13.16 8.14 1.03
C ALA A 45 12.97 9.64 1.34
N LYS A 46 13.23 10.08 2.58
CA LYS A 46 13.12 11.47 3.01
C LYS A 46 14.03 12.42 2.21
N VAL A 47 15.19 11.93 1.79
CA VAL A 47 16.19 12.71 1.02
C VAL A 47 15.88 12.68 -0.47
N GLU A 48 15.27 11.58 -0.96
CA GLU A 48 15.09 11.35 -2.40
C GLU A 48 13.70 11.76 -2.93
N ALA A 49 12.65 11.72 -2.11
CA ALA A 49 11.28 11.82 -2.59
C ALA A 49 10.37 12.63 -1.66
N ARG A 50 9.40 13.32 -2.27
CA ARG A 50 8.30 14.02 -1.57
C ARG A 50 6.93 13.38 -1.79
N ILE A 51 6.79 12.56 -2.83
CA ILE A 51 5.58 11.78 -3.10
C ILE A 51 5.98 10.31 -2.99
N LEU A 52 5.36 9.59 -2.05
CA LEU A 52 5.65 8.18 -1.80
C LEU A 52 4.43 7.34 -2.15
N PHE A 53 4.57 6.44 -3.14
CA PHE A 53 3.58 5.42 -3.41
C PHE A 53 3.82 4.22 -2.50
N VAL A 54 2.84 3.90 -1.66
CA VAL A 54 3.00 2.93 -0.59
C VAL A 54 1.99 1.81 -0.77
N CYS A 55 2.48 0.58 -0.93
CA CYS A 55 1.66 -0.62 -0.97
C CYS A 55 2.06 -1.55 0.17
N MET A 56 1.31 -1.51 1.27
CA MET A 56 1.55 -2.37 2.43
C MET A 56 0.26 -2.76 3.16
N ASP A 57 0.38 -3.69 4.10
CA ASP A 57 -0.73 -4.08 4.98
C ASP A 57 -1.24 -2.89 5.78
N SER A 58 -2.56 -2.81 6.04
CA SER A 58 -3.16 -1.67 6.73
C SER A 58 -2.59 -1.44 8.13
N ASN A 59 -2.24 -2.51 8.85
CA ASN A 59 -1.65 -2.39 10.19
C ASN A 59 -0.21 -1.87 10.12
N LEU A 60 0.57 -2.37 9.16
CA LEU A 60 1.94 -1.90 8.93
C LEU A 60 1.96 -0.45 8.44
N PHE A 61 0.98 -0.05 7.62
CA PHE A 61 0.85 1.32 7.14
C PHE A 61 0.62 2.32 8.27
N ARG A 62 -0.15 1.95 9.29
CA ARG A 62 -0.32 2.80 10.48
C ARG A 62 1.03 2.99 11.20
N ASP A 63 1.78 1.93 11.41
CA ASP A 63 3.08 2.00 12.09
C ASP A 63 4.10 2.79 11.25
N PHE A 64 4.06 2.63 9.93
CA PHE A 64 4.81 3.43 8.96
C PHE A 64 4.53 4.94 9.11
N LEU A 65 3.25 5.34 9.19
CA LEU A 65 2.88 6.75 9.36
C LEU A 65 3.31 7.31 10.72
N LEU A 66 3.28 6.51 11.78
CA LEU A 66 3.80 6.92 13.08
C LEU A 66 5.32 7.16 13.02
N MET A 67 6.07 6.31 12.33
CA MET A 67 7.50 6.52 12.10
C MET A 67 7.79 7.72 11.19
N ALA A 68 7.01 7.91 10.13
CA ALA A 68 7.12 9.10 9.29
C ALA A 68 6.85 10.38 10.10
N SER A 69 5.90 10.34 11.04
CA SER A 69 5.66 11.43 11.99
C SER A 69 6.86 11.69 12.90
N ASP A 70 7.52 10.65 13.42
CA ASP A 70 8.77 10.79 14.19
C ASP A 70 9.94 11.36 13.37
N LEU A 71 9.93 11.16 12.06
CA LEU A 71 10.91 11.69 11.12
C LEU A 71 10.53 13.09 10.58
N ASN A 72 9.48 13.70 11.11
CA ASN A 72 8.93 14.98 10.67
C ASN A 72 8.51 15.01 9.19
N MET A 73 8.07 13.87 8.66
CA MET A 73 7.58 13.74 7.27
C MET A 73 6.05 13.93 7.16
N ILE A 74 5.41 14.48 8.19
CA ILE A 74 3.97 14.82 8.17
C ILE A 74 3.75 16.34 8.19
N ASN A 75 4.80 17.13 7.94
CA ASN A 75 4.82 18.59 8.01
C ASN A 75 4.19 19.29 6.80
N GLY A 76 3.53 18.55 5.90
CA GLY A 76 2.94 19.07 4.67
C GLY A 76 3.88 19.11 3.46
N GLU A 77 5.17 18.80 3.62
CA GLU A 77 6.11 18.70 2.49
C GLU A 77 6.11 17.33 1.80
N TYR A 78 5.37 16.36 2.37
CA TYR A 78 5.32 14.99 1.89
C TYR A 78 3.87 14.55 1.70
N VAL A 79 3.63 13.76 0.65
CA VAL A 79 2.35 13.11 0.38
C VAL A 79 2.56 11.61 0.28
N PHE A 80 1.77 10.85 1.03
CA PHE A 80 1.77 9.40 0.97
C PHE A 80 0.56 8.91 0.16
N VAL A 81 0.80 8.31 -0.99
CA VAL A 81 -0.24 7.70 -1.82
C VAL A 81 -0.35 6.22 -1.46
N TYR A 82 -1.33 5.87 -0.62
CA TYR A 82 -1.62 4.49 -0.25
C TYR A 82 -2.33 3.76 -1.40
N LEU A 83 -1.71 2.70 -1.89
CA LEU A 83 -2.21 1.87 -2.97
C LEU A 83 -3.13 0.77 -2.43
N ASP A 84 -4.42 0.99 -2.63
CA ASP A 84 -5.50 0.14 -2.13
C ASP A 84 -6.11 -0.72 -3.24
N ILE A 85 -5.24 -1.38 -3.99
CA ILE A 85 -5.62 -2.18 -5.17
C ILE A 85 -5.99 -3.63 -4.81
N PHE A 86 -5.47 -4.15 -3.70
CA PHE A 86 -5.66 -5.55 -3.30
C PHE A 86 -6.91 -5.81 -2.44
N ARG A 87 -7.72 -4.79 -2.16
CA ARG A 87 -9.00 -4.94 -1.46
C ARG A 87 -9.96 -5.93 -2.09
N LEU A 88 -9.83 -6.18 -3.39
CA LEU A 88 -10.64 -7.15 -4.11
C LEU A 88 -10.23 -8.60 -3.80
N MET A 89 -9.00 -8.81 -3.36
CA MET A 89 -8.42 -10.14 -3.14
C MET A 89 -8.69 -10.69 -1.74
N ARG A 90 -9.04 -9.85 -0.76
CA ARG A 90 -9.25 -10.27 0.64
C ARG A 90 -10.50 -9.65 1.24
N LYS A 91 -11.42 -10.49 1.74
CA LYS A 91 -12.64 -10.06 2.45
C LYS A 91 -12.32 -9.29 3.75
N ASP A 92 -11.13 -9.50 4.30
CA ASP A 92 -10.79 -9.12 5.68
C ASP A 92 -9.79 -7.96 5.74
N MET A 93 -9.40 -7.39 4.60
CA MET A 93 -8.65 -6.13 4.60
C MET A 93 -9.62 -4.99 4.86
N ASN A 94 -9.70 -4.59 6.13
CA ASN A 94 -10.37 -3.38 6.54
C ASN A 94 -9.80 -2.18 5.76
N LEU A 95 -10.65 -1.18 5.52
CA LEU A 95 -10.20 0.15 5.11
C LEU A 95 -9.08 0.59 6.05
N ILE A 96 -8.00 1.16 5.48
CA ILE A 96 -6.92 1.69 6.32
C ILE A 96 -7.52 2.61 7.39
N SER A 97 -7.08 2.42 8.63
CA SER A 97 -7.64 3.13 9.78
C SER A 97 -6.49 3.69 10.61
N TRP A 98 -6.56 4.98 10.91
CA TRP A 98 -5.69 5.62 11.88
C TRP A 98 -5.97 5.09 13.30
N TYR A 99 -7.23 4.74 13.57
CA TYR A 99 -7.67 4.27 14.86
C TYR A 99 -7.28 2.80 15.07
N LYS A 100 -6.66 2.51 16.21
CA LYS A 100 -6.39 1.17 16.71
C LYS A 100 -6.96 1.04 18.12
N LYS A 101 -7.71 -0.04 18.39
CA LYS A 101 -8.19 -0.34 19.75
C LYS A 101 -7.03 -0.89 20.59
N GLY A 102 -6.95 -0.50 21.86
CA GLY A 102 -5.94 -1.01 22.79
C GLY A 102 -4.59 -0.27 22.78
N VAL A 103 -4.50 0.87 22.10
CA VAL A 103 -3.38 1.82 22.22
C VAL A 103 -3.83 3.10 22.93
N SER A 104 -2.88 3.95 23.33
CA SER A 104 -3.18 5.22 23.97
C SER A 104 -3.93 6.19 23.04
N GLU A 105 -4.73 7.07 23.63
CA GLU A 105 -5.45 8.13 22.88
C GLU A 105 -4.47 9.06 22.16
N ALA A 106 -3.39 9.47 22.83
CA ALA A 106 -2.34 10.29 22.24
C ALA A 106 -1.69 9.66 21.00
N GLU A 107 -1.53 8.32 20.98
CA GLU A 107 -1.02 7.62 19.81
C GLU A 107 -2.03 7.62 18.65
N ASN A 108 -3.31 7.42 18.94
CA ASN A 108 -4.36 7.50 17.93
C ASN A 108 -4.51 8.92 17.37
N ASP A 109 -4.37 9.96 18.19
CA ASP A 109 -4.36 11.35 17.73
C ASP A 109 -3.14 11.68 16.86
N LYS A 110 -1.98 11.13 17.21
CA LYS A 110 -0.78 11.23 16.36
C LYS A 110 -1.00 10.54 15.02
N ALA A 111 -1.55 9.32 15.02
CA ALA A 111 -1.90 8.61 13.79
C ALA A 111 -2.94 9.38 12.97
N ARG A 112 -3.97 9.94 13.61
CA ARG A 112 -5.01 10.74 12.94
C ARG A 112 -4.41 11.92 12.19
N ARG A 113 -3.50 12.68 12.83
CA ARG A 113 -2.77 13.79 12.20
C ARG A 113 -1.88 13.31 11.05
N ALA A 114 -1.16 12.21 11.23
CA ALA A 114 -0.34 11.64 10.16
C ALA A 114 -1.18 11.18 8.95
N PHE A 115 -2.42 10.74 9.16
CA PHE A 115 -3.33 10.37 8.08
C PHE A 115 -3.79 11.56 7.21
N GLU A 116 -3.65 12.80 7.68
CA GLU A 116 -4.02 13.99 6.90
C GLU A 116 -3.10 14.19 5.68
N THR A 117 -1.90 13.60 5.67
CA THR A 117 -0.98 13.62 4.53
C THR A 117 -1.14 12.45 3.56
N VAL A 118 -2.17 11.62 3.76
CA VAL A 118 -2.40 10.38 3.00
C VAL A 118 -3.47 10.57 1.94
N LEU A 119 -3.16 10.19 0.71
CA LEU A 119 -4.11 9.97 -0.37
C LEU A 119 -4.33 8.48 -0.56
N ILE A 120 -5.58 8.04 -0.70
CA ILE A 120 -5.92 6.64 -0.95
C ILE A 120 -6.24 6.46 -2.42
N LEU A 121 -5.41 5.68 -3.12
CA LEU A 121 -5.68 5.27 -4.50
C LEU A 121 -6.34 3.89 -4.49
N ALA A 122 -7.64 3.84 -4.73
CA ALA A 122 -8.42 2.61 -4.79
C ALA A 122 -9.03 2.39 -6.18
N VAL A 123 -9.24 1.12 -6.55
CA VAL A 123 -9.99 0.78 -7.76
C VAL A 123 -11.48 1.03 -7.52
N LYS A 124 -12.10 1.84 -8.39
CA LYS A 124 -13.56 2.07 -8.35
C LYS A 124 -14.30 0.76 -8.54
N ARG A 125 -15.10 0.37 -7.56
CA ARG A 125 -16.07 -0.72 -7.72
C ARG A 125 -17.29 -0.20 -8.47
N PRO A 126 -17.74 -0.88 -9.53
CA PRO A 126 -19.03 -0.57 -10.14
C PRO A 126 -20.15 -0.68 -9.10
N ASP A 127 -21.05 0.29 -9.08
CA ASP A 127 -22.21 0.38 -8.19
C ASP A 127 -23.50 -0.17 -8.82
N THR A 128 -23.42 -0.59 -10.10
CA THR A 128 -24.55 -1.16 -10.85
C THR A 128 -25.08 -2.45 -10.22
N GLU A 129 -26.40 -2.62 -10.21
CA GLU A 129 -27.08 -3.84 -9.74
C GLU A 129 -26.53 -5.11 -10.41
N ARG A 130 -26.33 -5.08 -11.74
CA ARG A 130 -25.74 -6.20 -12.49
C ARG A 130 -24.37 -6.66 -11.96
N TYR A 131 -23.53 -5.71 -11.54
CA TYR A 131 -22.22 -6.06 -10.96
C TYR A 131 -22.37 -6.66 -9.56
N GLN A 132 -23.33 -6.19 -8.76
CA GLN A 132 -23.61 -6.74 -7.44
C GLN A 132 -24.11 -8.18 -7.55
N GLU A 133 -25.09 -8.44 -8.42
CA GLU A 133 -25.60 -9.78 -8.70
C GLU A 133 -24.48 -10.73 -9.15
N PHE A 134 -23.67 -10.30 -10.11
CA PHE A 134 -22.51 -11.07 -10.56
C PHE A 134 -21.54 -11.37 -9.41
N SER A 135 -21.21 -10.36 -8.60
CA SER A 135 -20.32 -10.52 -7.44
C SER A 135 -20.89 -11.52 -6.43
N HIS A 136 -22.19 -11.47 -6.16
CA HIS A 136 -22.88 -12.42 -5.28
C HIS A 136 -22.80 -13.86 -5.82
N GLN A 137 -23.05 -14.05 -7.12
CA GLN A 137 -22.98 -15.36 -7.76
C GLN A 137 -21.57 -15.94 -7.71
N VAL A 138 -20.55 -15.16 -8.06
CA VAL A 138 -19.13 -15.58 -8.00
C VAL A 138 -18.73 -15.95 -6.57
N ASN A 139 -19.12 -15.14 -5.58
CA ASN A 139 -18.85 -15.43 -4.17
C ASN A 139 -19.56 -16.70 -3.68
N ALA A 140 -20.80 -16.93 -4.11
CA ALA A 140 -21.55 -18.15 -3.77
C ALA A 140 -20.90 -19.40 -4.37
N LEU A 141 -20.46 -19.35 -5.63
CA LEU A 141 -19.74 -20.43 -6.29
C LEU A 141 -18.43 -20.76 -5.56
N ARG A 142 -17.62 -19.75 -5.25
CA ARG A 142 -16.37 -19.91 -4.49
C ARG A 142 -16.61 -20.61 -3.15
N ASN A 143 -17.65 -20.23 -2.42
CA ASN A 143 -17.92 -20.84 -1.12
C ASN A 143 -18.35 -22.31 -1.26
N ARG A 144 -19.11 -22.67 -2.30
CA ARG A 144 -19.50 -24.06 -2.58
C ARG A 144 -18.30 -24.95 -2.92
N THR A 145 -17.39 -24.45 -3.75
CA THR A 145 -16.19 -25.21 -4.11
C THR A 145 -15.25 -25.40 -2.91
N ASN A 146 -15.17 -24.40 -2.02
CA ASN A 146 -14.34 -24.49 -0.81
C ASN A 146 -14.88 -25.50 0.21
N THR A 147 -16.20 -25.68 0.34
CA THR A 147 -16.78 -26.68 1.24
C THR A 147 -16.74 -28.11 0.69
N SER A 148 -16.75 -28.26 -0.64
CA SER A 148 -16.65 -29.57 -1.31
C SER A 148 -15.29 -30.24 -1.15
N GLY A 149 -14.24 -29.48 -0.78
CA GLY A 149 -12.90 -29.99 -0.51
C GLY A 149 -12.65 -30.44 0.92
N THR A 150 -13.56 -30.14 1.86
CA THR A 150 -13.38 -30.49 3.30
C THR A 150 -14.12 -31.77 3.71
N SER A 151 -15.07 -32.27 2.92
CA SER A 151 -15.82 -33.50 3.26
C SER A 151 -15.15 -34.81 2.81
N MET A 152 -13.93 -34.78 2.27
CA MET A 152 -13.18 -35.98 1.83
C MET A 152 -11.96 -36.29 2.72
N ALA A 153 -11.81 -35.62 3.86
CA ALA A 153 -10.71 -35.82 4.81
C ALA A 153 -11.14 -36.47 6.14
N GLU A 154 -12.37 -36.96 6.26
CA GLU A 154 -12.83 -37.76 7.39
C GLU A 154 -13.55 -39.03 6.90
N LEU A 155 -12.79 -40.01 6.41
CA LEU A 155 -13.07 -41.45 6.47
C LEU A 155 -11.75 -42.22 6.45
#